data_AF-A0A838QN63-F1
#
_entry.id   AF-A0A838QN63-F1
#
_cell.length_a   1.000
_cell.length_b   1.000
_cell.length_c   1.000
_cell.angle_alpha   90.00
_cell.angle_beta   90.00
_cell.angle_gamma   90.00
#
_symmetry.space_group_name_H-M   'P 1'
#
loop_
_entity.id
_entity.type
_entity.pdbx_description
1 polymer ?
#
loop_
_entity_poly.entity_id
_entity_poly.type
_entity_poly.pdbx_seq_one_letter_code
_entity_poly.pdbx_strand_id
1 'polypeptide(L)'
;MRWVRLLFRIFGWLLTPFLAWAASFFGAVAGALLAMRLDDPIRGLAVTAVCGGIAGFACLITWLHYLRRSPEIREVLAVTEDGTPDTTEFEGDAVEELPAPSEPNPAGRI
;
A
#
# COMPACT_ATOMS: atom_id res chain seq x y z
N MET A 1 16.94 -3.24 14.46
CA MET A 1 16.15 -3.89 13.39
C MET A 1 14.97 -3.05 12.82
N ARG A 2 14.58 -1.91 13.41
CA ARG A 2 13.44 -1.08 12.95
C ARG A 2 13.62 -0.48 11.55
N TRP A 3 14.85 -0.11 11.20
CA TRP A 3 15.22 0.45 9.88
C TRP A 3 15.04 -0.53 8.72
N VAL A 4 15.36 -1.82 8.94
CA VAL A 4 15.22 -2.86 7.91
C VAL A 4 13.75 -3.09 7.58
N ARG A 5 12.88 -3.13 8.61
CA ARG A 5 11.41 -3.21 8.42
C ARG A 5 10.85 -2.01 7.65
N LEU A 6 11.31 -0.79 7.97
CA LEU A 6 10.94 0.42 7.22
C LEU A 6 11.39 0.35 5.77
N LEU A 7 12.60 -0.15 5.50
CA LEU A 7 13.12 -0.30 4.15
C LEU A 7 12.26 -1.29 3.34
N PHE A 8 11.94 -2.46 3.90
CA PHE A 8 11.06 -3.43 3.25
C PHE A 8 9.63 -2.92 3.08
N ARG A 9 9.12 -2.09 4.01
CA ARG A 9 7.81 -1.45 3.88
C ARG A 9 7.80 -0.47 2.72
N ILE A 10 8.79 0.43 2.65
CA ILE A 10 8.94 1.40 1.56
C ILE A 10 9.16 0.67 0.24
N PHE A 11 10.02 -0.35 0.21
CA PHE A 11 10.26 -1.14 -0.99
C PHE A 11 9.00 -1.89 -1.42
N GLY A 12 8.25 -2.54 -0.53
CA GLY A 12 6.99 -3.20 -0.89
C GLY A 12 5.93 -2.23 -1.42
N TRP A 13 5.83 -1.04 -0.82
CA TRP A 13 4.93 0.01 -1.27
C TRP A 13 5.34 0.61 -2.61
N LEU A 14 6.64 0.80 -2.85
CA LEU A 14 7.17 1.38 -4.09
C LEU A 14 7.29 0.34 -5.22
N LEU A 15 7.48 -0.93 -4.88
CA LEU A 15 7.53 -2.03 -5.83
C LEU A 15 6.17 -2.24 -6.48
N THR A 16 5.07 -1.98 -5.76
CA THR A 16 3.69 -2.08 -6.27
C THR A 16 3.42 -1.16 -7.49
N PRO A 17 3.60 0.17 -7.42
CA PRO A 17 3.47 1.05 -8.57
C PRO A 17 4.54 0.77 -9.63
N PHE A 18 5.76 0.36 -9.23
CA PHE A 18 6.83 0.05 -10.18
C PHE A 18 6.50 -1.19 -11.04
N LEU A 19 5.96 -2.25 -10.44
CA LEU A 19 5.51 -3.45 -11.14
C LEU A 19 4.33 -3.15 -12.06
N ALA A 20 3.35 -2.39 -11.56
CA ALA A 20 2.20 -1.98 -12.34
C ALA A 20 2.64 -1.17 -13.58
N TRP A 21 3.60 -0.27 -13.41
CA TRP A 21 4.14 0.56 -14.48
C TRP A 21 4.90 -0.28 -15.53
N ALA A 22 5.79 -1.18 -15.08
CA ALA A 22 6.49 -2.10 -15.97
C ALA A 22 5.52 -3.00 -16.74
N ALA A 23 4.54 -3.60 -16.07
CA ALA A 23 3.53 -4.45 -16.70
C ALA A 23 2.67 -3.68 -17.71
N SER A 24 2.33 -2.42 -17.41
CA SER A 24 1.61 -1.54 -18.34
C SER A 24 2.41 -1.27 -19.60
N PHE A 25 3.73 -1.07 -19.49
CA PHE A 25 4.61 -0.94 -20.65
C PHE A 25 4.67 -2.21 -21.48
N PHE A 26 4.83 -3.39 -20.85
CA PHE A 26 4.84 -4.66 -21.58
C PHE A 26 3.50 -4.90 -22.30
N GLY A 27 2.37 -4.62 -21.63
CA GLY A 27 1.05 -4.69 -22.24
C GLY A 27 0.88 -3.71 -23.40
N ALA A 28 1.37 -2.48 -23.25
CA ALA A 28 1.34 -1.48 -24.32
C ALA A 28 2.22 -1.89 -25.50
N VAL A 29 3.44 -2.41 -25.29
CA VAL A 29 4.28 -2.92 -26.38
C VAL A 29 3.60 -4.07 -27.12
N ALA A 30 3.01 -5.02 -26.38
CA ALA A 30 2.25 -6.12 -26.98
C ALA A 30 1.03 -5.61 -27.78
N GLY A 31 0.30 -4.64 -27.24
CA GLY A 31 -0.82 -4.00 -27.91
C GLY A 31 -0.41 -3.21 -29.15
N ALA A 32 0.75 -2.55 -29.13
CA ALA A 32 1.32 -1.83 -30.27
C ALA A 32 1.74 -2.78 -31.40
N LEU A 33 2.32 -3.94 -31.05
CA LEU A 33 2.63 -4.99 -32.04
C LEU A 33 1.34 -5.55 -32.67
N LEU A 34 0.26 -5.69 -31.90
CA LEU A 34 -1.06 -6.03 -32.42
C LEU A 34 -1.63 -4.93 -33.32
N ALA A 35 -1.45 -3.67 -32.93
CA ALA A 35 -1.92 -2.51 -33.65
C ALA A 35 -1.28 -2.36 -35.05
N MET A 36 -0.06 -2.86 -35.26
CA MET A 36 0.57 -2.91 -36.59
C MET A 36 -0.23 -3.74 -37.61
N ARG A 37 -1.16 -4.59 -37.15
CA ARG A 37 -2.05 -5.38 -38.02
C ARG A 37 -3.38 -4.68 -38.33
N LEU A 38 -3.59 -3.47 -37.80
CA LEU A 38 -4.81 -2.69 -37.99
C LEU A 38 -4.52 -1.52 -38.95
N ASP A 39 -5.38 -1.35 -39.95
CA ASP A 39 -5.29 -0.24 -40.90
C ASP A 39 -5.78 1.09 -40.30
N ASP A 40 -6.57 1.03 -39.22
CA ASP A 40 -7.13 2.20 -38.55
C ASP A 40 -6.25 2.62 -37.35
N PRO A 41 -5.59 3.80 -37.42
CA PRO A 41 -4.69 4.27 -36.38
C PRO A 41 -5.40 4.52 -35.03
N ILE A 42 -6.67 4.92 -35.04
CA ILE A 42 -7.43 5.17 -33.81
C ILE A 42 -7.68 3.85 -33.07
N ARG A 43 -8.04 2.80 -33.82
CA ARG A 43 -8.23 1.45 -33.25
C ARG A 43 -6.92 0.88 -32.72
N GLY A 44 -5.81 1.10 -33.43
CA GLY A 44 -4.48 0.69 -32.95
C GLY A 44 -4.09 1.33 -31.62
N LEU A 45 -4.39 2.62 -31.46
CA LEU A 45 -4.13 3.37 -30.22
C LEU A 45 -5.01 2.88 -29.07
N ALA A 46 -6.29 2.61 -29.34
CA ALA A 46 -7.21 2.03 -28.37
C ALA A 46 -6.76 0.64 -27.90
N VAL A 47 -6.36 -0.25 -28.82
CA VAL A 47 -5.86 -1.60 -28.49
C VAL A 47 -4.60 -1.53 -27.62
N THR A 48 -3.66 -0.65 -27.97
CA THR A 48 -2.43 -0.42 -27.20
C THR A 48 -2.74 0.01 -25.77
N ALA A 49 -3.62 1.01 -25.61
CA ALA A 49 -4.01 1.51 -24.29
C ALA A 49 -4.75 0.45 -23.47
N VAL A 50 -5.65 -0.32 -24.08
CA VAL A 50 -6.40 -1.39 -23.42
C VAL A 50 -5.46 -2.53 -22.98
N CYS A 51 -4.55 -2.97 -23.85
CA CYS A 51 -3.58 -4.01 -23.48
C CYS A 51 -2.65 -3.56 -22.34
N GLY A 52 -2.16 -2.32 -22.38
CA GLY A 52 -1.38 -1.74 -21.29
C GLY A 52 -2.16 -1.67 -19.98
N GLY A 53 -3.39 -1.15 -20.03
CA GLY A 53 -4.27 -1.05 -18.86
C GLY A 53 -4.60 -2.40 -18.24
N ILE A 54 -4.98 -3.40 -19.05
CA ILE A 54 -5.29 -4.75 -18.59
C ILE A 54 -4.06 -5.41 -17.96
N ALA A 55 -2.89 -5.30 -18.60
CA ALA A 55 -1.65 -5.89 -18.09
C ALA A 55 -1.25 -5.25 -16.74
N GLY A 56 -1.29 -3.93 -16.63
CA GLY A 56 -1.01 -3.21 -15.38
C GLY A 56 -2.00 -3.59 -14.27
N PHE A 57 -3.28 -3.66 -14.58
CA PHE A 57 -4.33 -4.00 -13.61
C PHE A 57 -4.25 -5.46 -13.15
N ALA A 58 -4.02 -6.40 -14.07
CA ALA A 58 -3.84 -7.81 -13.73
C ALA A 58 -2.57 -8.03 -12.87
N CYS A 59 -1.49 -7.30 -13.18
CA CYS A 59 -0.28 -7.30 -12.37
C CYS A 59 -0.57 -6.81 -10.94
N LEU A 60 -1.30 -5.69 -10.79
CA LEU A 60 -1.72 -5.18 -9.48
C LEU A 60 -2.53 -6.19 -8.68
N ILE A 61 -3.54 -6.82 -9.28
CA ILE A 61 -4.37 -7.82 -8.60
C ILE A 61 -3.51 -9.01 -8.15
N THR A 62 -2.68 -9.54 -9.05
CA THR A 62 -1.82 -10.70 -8.77
C THR A 62 -0.83 -10.37 -7.67
N TRP A 63 -0.25 -9.18 -7.72
CA TRP A 63 0.69 -8.69 -6.71
C TRP A 63 0.02 -8.51 -5.34
N LEU A 64 -1.17 -7.91 -5.30
CA LEU A 64 -1.94 -7.77 -4.06
C LEU A 64 -2.30 -9.14 -3.47
N HIS A 65 -2.66 -10.10 -4.33
CA HIS A 65 -2.94 -11.46 -3.92
C HIS A 65 -1.69 -12.17 -3.37
N TYR A 66 -0.53 -11.95 -3.98
CA TYR A 66 0.75 -12.49 -3.53
C TYR A 66 1.16 -11.92 -2.17
N LEU A 67 1.07 -10.60 -1.99
CA LEU A 67 1.36 -9.94 -0.72
C LEU A 67 0.42 -10.40 0.40
N ARG A 68 -0.87 -10.57 0.10
CA ARG A 68 -1.88 -11.07 1.06
C ARG A 68 -1.66 -12.52 1.49
N ARG A 69 -0.92 -13.31 0.71
CA ARG A 69 -0.68 -14.73 1.00
C ARG A 69 0.58 -14.97 1.85
N SER A 70 1.39 -13.95 2.11
CA SER A 70 2.58 -14.06 2.95
C SER A 70 2.29 -13.62 4.40
N PRO A 71 2.15 -14.55 5.36
CA PRO A 71 1.92 -14.21 6.77
C PRO A 71 3.06 -13.39 7.41
N GLU A 72 4.29 -13.52 6.92
CA GLU A 72 5.43 -12.72 7.38
C GLU A 72 5.29 -11.21 7.06
N ILE A 73 4.49 -10.85 6.05
CA ILE A 73 4.24 -9.46 5.68
C ILE A 73 3.24 -8.80 6.64
N ARG A 74 2.29 -9.56 7.20
CA ARG A 74 1.38 -9.04 8.25
C ARG A 74 2.13 -8.70 9.54
N GLU A 75 3.04 -9.56 9.96
CA GLU A 75 3.90 -9.33 11.14
C GLU A 75 4.85 -8.14 10.94
N VAL A 76 5.39 -7.96 9.73
CA VAL A 76 6.32 -6.85 9.43
C VAL A 76 5.61 -5.52 9.22
N LEU A 77 4.35 -5.51 8.76
CA LEU A 77 3.58 -4.28 8.58
C LEU A 77 2.83 -3.81 9.83
N ALA A 78 2.70 -4.62 10.89
CA ALA A 78 1.91 -4.30 12.09
C ALA A 78 0.50 -3.82 11.71
N VAL A 79 -0.16 -4.64 10.90
CA VAL A 79 -1.47 -4.35 10.33
C VAL A 79 -2.41 -5.49 10.72
N THR A 80 -3.59 -5.13 11.23
CA THR A 80 -4.62 -6.07 11.65
C THR A 80 -5.13 -6.90 10.46
N GLU A 81 -5.91 -7.95 10.73
CA GLU A 81 -6.40 -8.86 9.70
C GLU A 81 -7.15 -8.14 8.55
N ASP A 82 -7.77 -7.01 8.86
CA ASP A 82 -8.56 -6.14 7.98
C ASP A 82 -7.79 -5.01 7.29
N GLY A 83 -6.48 -4.84 7.54
CA GLY A 83 -5.67 -3.87 6.81
C GLY A 83 -5.50 -2.49 7.47
N THR A 84 -5.98 -2.31 8.70
CA THR A 84 -5.80 -1.07 9.47
C THR A 84 -4.45 -1.06 10.21
N PRO A 85 -3.76 0.09 10.28
CA PRO A 85 -2.53 0.22 11.07
C PRO A 85 -2.83 -0.10 12.53
N ASP A 86 -2.04 -0.96 13.15
CA ASP A 86 -2.14 -1.23 14.59
C ASP A 86 -1.56 -0.04 15.36
N THR A 87 -2.44 0.83 15.87
CA THR A 87 -2.06 2.04 16.63
C THR A 87 -1.80 1.78 18.10
N THR A 88 -1.89 0.53 18.55
CA THR A 88 -1.69 0.13 19.95
C THR A 88 -0.30 0.50 20.50
N GLU A 89 0.72 0.60 19.63
CA GLU A 89 2.05 1.08 20.04
C GLU A 89 2.13 2.61 20.26
N PHE A 90 1.20 3.41 19.70
CA PHE A 90 1.15 4.87 19.89
C PHE A 90 0.25 5.30 21.06
N GLU A 91 -0.66 4.44 21.50
CA GLU A 91 -1.59 4.75 22.59
C GLU A 91 -0.96 4.54 23.98
N GLY A 92 0.16 3.80 24.07
CA GLY A 92 0.91 3.61 25.30
C GLY A 92 1.66 4.85 25.81
N ASP A 93 1.96 5.83 24.93
CA ASP A 93 2.75 7.02 25.27
C ASP A 93 1.88 8.28 25.48
N ALA A 94 0.59 8.23 25.13
CA ALA A 94 -0.32 9.38 25.19
C ALA A 94 -1.25 9.39 26.40
N VAL A 95 -1.31 8.28 27.16
CA VAL A 95 -2.23 8.13 28.30
C VAL A 95 -1.52 8.21 29.66
N GLU A 96 -0.19 8.32 29.69
CA GLU A 96 0.54 8.50 30.95
C GLU A 96 0.54 9.97 31.37
N GLU A 97 -0.25 10.24 32.42
CA GLU A 97 -0.19 11.40 33.32
C GLU A 97 -1.02 12.65 32.96
N LEU A 98 -2.35 12.50 32.86
CA LEU A 98 -3.24 13.56 33.36
C LEU A 98 -3.20 13.50 34.89
N PRO A 99 -2.67 14.50 35.61
CA PRO A 99 -2.69 14.49 37.07
C PRO A 99 -4.14 14.43 37.54
N ALA A 100 -4.43 13.48 38.42
CA ALA A 100 -5.73 13.33 39.06
C ALA A 100 -6.18 14.69 39.65
N PRO A 101 -7.47 15.05 39.56
CA PRO A 101 -7.96 16.30 40.12
C PRO A 101 -7.61 16.33 41.61
N SER A 102 -6.84 17.35 42.00
CA SER A 102 -6.38 17.53 43.37
C SER A 102 -7.57 17.57 44.33
N GLU A 103 -7.60 16.65 45.29
CA GLU A 103 -8.58 16.71 46.38
C GLU A 103 -8.49 18.06 47.09
N PRO A 104 -9.64 18.67 47.45
CA PRO A 104 -9.66 19.99 48.07
C PRO A 104 -8.97 19.94 49.44
N ASN A 105 -7.97 20.81 49.60
CA ASN A 105 -7.21 21.03 50.81
C ASN A 105 -8.14 21.26 52.03
N PRO A 106 -8.11 20.40 53.07
CA PRO A 106 -8.94 20.58 54.27
C PRO A 106 -8.47 21.74 55.17
N ALA A 107 -7.39 22.44 54.84
CA ALA A 107 -6.85 23.53 55.66
C ALA A 107 -7.29 24.94 55.21
N GLY A 108 -8.60 25.10 54.98
CA GLY A 108 -9.27 26.35 54.60
C GLY A 108 -10.05 27.03 55.73
N ARG A 109 -9.39 27.25 56.89
CA ARG A 109 -9.59 28.35 57.88
C ARG A 109 -11.03 28.80 58.23
N ILE A 110 -11.46 28.52 59.47
CA ILE A 110 -11.74 29.56 60.49
C ILE A 110 -11.25 29.05 61.86
#